data_AF-A0A2N7PLQ6-F1
#
_entry.id   AF-A0A2N7PLQ6-F1
#
_cell.length_a   1.000
_cell.length_b   1.000
_cell.length_c   1.000
_cell.angle_alpha   90.00
_cell.angle_beta   90.00
_cell.angle_gamma   90.00
#
_symmetry.space_group_name_H-M   'P 1'
#
loop_
_entity.id
_entity.type
_entity.pdbx_description
1 polymer ?
#
loop_
_entity_poly.entity_id
_entity_poly.type
_entity_poly.pdbx_seq_one_letter_code
_entity_poly.pdbx_strand_id
1 'polypeptide(L)'
;MQEYNLKEALIKIELAIKKNEFDLALMLYEEINKNWEEYEKEITPDSAKNFLKLSEYIEKLLLEKRKNFFDRKNLLQLRKAYSKF
;
A
#
# COMPACT_ATOMS: atom_id res chain seq x y z
N MET A 1 -24.55 9.70 -8.19
CA MET A 1 -23.39 9.42 -9.06
C MET A 1 -22.18 9.40 -8.15
N GLN A 2 -21.56 8.24 -7.94
CA GLN A 2 -20.30 8.16 -7.20
C GLN A 2 -19.22 8.61 -8.18
N GLU A 3 -18.67 9.80 -7.98
CA GLU A 3 -17.45 10.23 -8.67
C GLU A 3 -16.33 9.30 -8.20
N TYR A 4 -15.93 8.38 -9.07
CA TYR A 4 -14.85 7.44 -8.79
C TYR A 4 -13.52 8.18 -8.86
N ASN A 5 -13.15 8.83 -7.75
CA ASN A 5 -11.91 9.61 -7.71
C ASN A 5 -10.70 8.72 -7.35
N LEU A 6 -9.88 8.38 -8.35
CA LEU A 6 -8.67 7.57 -8.18
C LEU A 6 -7.75 8.11 -7.07
N LYS A 7 -7.75 9.44 -6.87
CA LYS A 7 -6.96 10.11 -5.82
C LYS A 7 -7.39 9.70 -4.42
N GLU A 8 -8.68 9.65 -4.17
CA GLU A 8 -9.19 9.25 -2.87
C GLU A 8 -8.93 7.78 -2.61
N ALA A 9 -9.06 6.94 -3.64
CA ALA A 9 -8.78 5.52 -3.54
C ALA A 9 -7.30 5.25 -3.19
N LEU A 10 -6.37 5.96 -3.85
CA LEU A 10 -4.94 5.88 -3.54
C LEU A 10 -4.60 6.40 -2.13
N ILE A 11 -5.24 7.48 -1.67
CA ILE A 11 -5.07 7.99 -0.29
C ILE A 11 -5.59 6.98 0.73
N LYS A 12 -6.72 6.31 0.46
CA LYS A 12 -7.25 5.27 1.34
C LYS A 12 -6.29 4.07 1.43
N ILE A 13 -5.67 3.68 0.31
CA ILE A 13 -4.62 2.64 0.31
C ILE A 13 -3.41 3.08 1.14
N GLU A 14 -2.94 4.31 0.99
CA GLU A 14 -1.83 4.84 1.79
C GLU A 14 -2.15 4.81 3.30
N LEU A 15 -3.35 5.24 3.69
CA LEU A 15 -3.82 5.21 5.07
C LEU A 15 -3.90 3.79 5.63
N ALA A 16 -4.46 2.85 4.86
CA ALA A 16 -4.55 1.44 5.25
C ALA A 16 -3.16 0.83 5.50
N ILE A 17 -2.19 1.11 4.62
CA ILE A 17 -0.81 0.66 4.77
C ILE A 17 -0.13 1.28 6.01
N LYS A 18 -0.37 2.56 6.29
CA LYS A 18 0.15 3.20 7.51
C LYS A 18 -0.40 2.55 8.77
N LYS A 19 -1.69 2.18 8.78
CA LYS A 19 -2.37 1.48 9.88
C LYS A 19 -2.02 -0.01 10.00
N ASN A 20 -1.23 -0.57 9.07
CA ASN A 20 -0.98 -2.01 8.92
C ASN A 20 -2.25 -2.83 8.61
N GLU A 21 -3.29 -2.21 8.06
CA GLU A 21 -4.51 -2.87 7.61
C GLU A 21 -4.31 -3.35 6.16
N PHE A 22 -3.46 -4.37 5.98
CA PHE A 22 -3.07 -4.85 4.67
C PHE A 22 -4.22 -5.48 3.88
N ASP A 23 -5.16 -6.14 4.57
CA ASP A 23 -6.35 -6.73 3.95
C ASP A 23 -7.25 -5.65 3.33
N LEU A 24 -7.42 -4.51 4.02
CA LEU A 24 -8.16 -3.36 3.50
C LEU A 24 -7.43 -2.72 2.33
N ALA A 25 -6.11 -2.59 2.40
CA ALA A 25 -5.32 -2.06 1.29
C ALA A 25 -5.43 -2.95 0.03
N LEU A 26 -5.49 -4.27 0.21
CA LEU A 26 -5.60 -5.24 -0.88
C LEU A 26 -6.99 -5.21 -1.53
N MET A 27 -8.05 -5.16 -0.72
CA MET A 27 -9.42 -4.99 -1.25
C MET A 27 -9.56 -3.69 -2.05
N LEU A 28 -9.03 -2.57 -1.53
CA LEU A 28 -9.06 -1.29 -2.24
C LEU A 28 -8.28 -1.35 -3.56
N TYR A 29 -7.15 -2.05 -3.59
CA TYR A 29 -6.39 -2.24 -4.83
C TYR A 29 -7.16 -3.09 -5.85
N GLU A 30 -7.82 -4.16 -5.40
CA GLU A 30 -8.66 -5.00 -6.27
C GLU A 30 -9.86 -4.23 -6.83
N GLU A 31 -10.50 -3.38 -6.03
CA GLU A 31 -11.59 -2.50 -6.48
C GLU A 31 -11.11 -1.49 -7.54
N ILE A 32 -9.93 -0.89 -7.34
CA ILE A 32 -9.33 -0.01 -8.35
C ILE A 32 -9.05 -0.77 -9.64
N ASN A 33 -8.50 -1.98 -9.54
CA ASN A 33 -8.15 -2.78 -10.70
C ASN A 33 -9.39 -3.23 -11.50
N LYS A 34 -10.49 -3.55 -10.81
CA LYS A 34 -11.77 -3.90 -11.45
C LYS A 34 -12.40 -2.71 -12.19
N ASN A 35 -12.26 -1.50 -11.64
CA ASN A 35 -12.85 -0.29 -12.20
C ASN A 35 -11.83 0.56 -13.00
N TRP A 36 -10.69 -0.01 -13.38
CA TRP A 36 -9.58 0.71 -14.01
C TRP A 36 -9.99 1.43 -15.30
N GLU A 37 -10.89 0.83 -16.10
CA GLU A 37 -11.42 1.41 -17.34
C GLU A 37 -12.22 2.71 -17.13
N GLU A 38 -12.84 2.88 -15.95
CA GLU A 38 -13.57 4.11 -15.60
C GLU A 38 -12.59 5.18 -15.14
N TYR A 39 -11.58 4.80 -14.36
CA TYR A 39 -10.54 5.72 -13.92
C TYR A 39 -9.67 6.23 -15.08
N GLU A 40 -9.32 5.39 -16.04
CA GLU A 40 -8.50 5.77 -17.20
C GLU A 40 -9.13 6.92 -18.02
N LYS A 41 -10.46 6.95 -18.09
CA LYS A 41 -11.21 8.01 -18.81
C LYS A 41 -11.19 9.36 -18.10
N GLU A 42 -10.94 9.38 -16.78
CA GLU A 42 -10.88 10.60 -15.96
C GLU A 42 -9.45 11.09 -15.70
N ILE A 43 -8.42 10.30 -16.02
CA ILE A 43 -7.02 10.66 -15.77
C ILE A 43 -6.55 11.72 -16.79
N THR A 44 -6.32 12.92 -16.29
CA THR A 44 -5.57 13.97 -16.99
C THR A 44 -4.05 13.78 -16.81
N PRO A 45 -3.20 14.18 -17.77
CA PRO A 45 -1.75 13.95 -17.70
C PRO A 45 -1.07 14.58 -16.46
N ASP A 46 -1.59 15.70 -15.94
CA ASP A 46 -1.11 16.30 -14.69
C ASP A 46 -1.49 15.48 -13.44
N SER A 47 -2.66 14.83 -13.46
CA SER A 47 -3.09 13.93 -12.39
C SER A 47 -2.29 12.62 -12.38
N ALA A 48 -1.91 12.10 -13.55
CA ALA A 48 -1.09 10.90 -13.70
C ALA A 48 0.26 11.02 -12.98
N LYS A 49 0.94 12.17 -13.06
CA LYS A 49 2.18 12.43 -12.32
C LYS A 49 2.00 12.35 -10.80
N ASN A 50 0.87 12.84 -10.29
CA ASN A 50 0.57 12.78 -8.86
C ASN A 50 0.24 11.35 -8.42
N PHE A 51 -0.48 10.58 -9.23
CA PHE A 51 -0.75 9.17 -8.97
C PHE A 51 0.52 8.32 -8.99
N LEU A 52 1.43 8.59 -9.92
CA LEU A 52 2.71 7.91 -10.00
C LEU A 52 3.55 8.15 -8.74
N LYS A 53 3.63 9.40 -8.27
CA LYS A 53 4.31 9.74 -7.01
C LYS A 53 3.67 9.05 -5.79
N LEU A 54 2.34 8.98 -5.73
CA LEU A 54 1.64 8.28 -4.65
C LEU A 54 1.93 6.78 -4.69
N SER A 55 1.95 6.18 -5.88
CA SER A 55 2.32 4.77 -6.06
C SER A 55 3.76 4.49 -5.60
N GLU A 56 4.73 5.32 -6.01
CA GLU A 56 6.12 5.20 -5.56
C GLU A 56 6.26 5.34 -4.04
N TYR A 57 5.47 6.23 -3.43
CA TYR A 57 5.46 6.41 -1.98
C TYR A 57 4.89 5.18 -1.25
N ILE A 58 3.78 4.64 -1.76
CA ILE A 58 3.18 3.39 -1.26
C ILE A 58 4.18 2.24 -1.37
N GLU A 59 4.89 2.12 -2.49
CA GLU A 59 5.91 1.09 -2.69
C GLU A 59 7.05 1.20 -1.67
N LYS A 60 7.56 2.41 -1.44
CA LYS A 60 8.58 2.66 -0.40
C LYS A 60 8.09 2.26 0.99
N LEU A 61 6.85 2.63 1.36
CA LEU A 61 6.26 2.24 2.63
C LEU A 61 6.15 0.72 2.79
N LEU A 62 5.75 0.00 1.73
CA LEU A 62 5.66 -1.46 1.75
C LEU A 62 7.05 -2.11 1.91
N LEU A 63 8.07 -1.58 1.23
CA LEU A 63 9.45 -2.06 1.37
C LEU A 63 10.00 -1.84 2.78
N GLU A 64 9.76 -0.68 3.38
CA GLU A 64 10.15 -0.40 4.77
C GLU A 64 9.44 -1.34 5.76
N LYS A 65 8.14 -1.54 5.61
CA LYS A 65 7.35 -2.45 6.46
C LYS A 65 7.84 -3.90 6.32
N ARG A 66 8.15 -4.34 5.10
CA ARG A 66 8.70 -5.67 4.82
C ARG A 66 10.06 -5.87 5.49
N LYS A 67 10.96 -4.89 5.40
CA LYS A 67 12.28 -4.93 6.04
C LYS A 67 12.16 -5.01 7.56
N ASN A 68 11.34 -4.14 8.15
CA ASN A 68 11.06 -4.15 9.60
C ASN A 68 10.47 -5.48 10.08
N PHE A 69 9.59 -6.10 9.29
CA PHE A 69 9.04 -7.42 9.62
C PHE A 69 10.12 -8.51 9.63
N PHE A 70 11.01 -8.48 8.63
CA PHE A 70 12.12 -9.43 8.53
C PHE A 70 13.12 -9.27 9.68
N ASP A 71 13.49 -8.04 10.01
CA ASP A 71 14.40 -7.74 11.12
C ASP A 71 13.84 -8.21 12.47
N ARG A 72 12.54 -7.98 12.72
CA ARG A 72 11.85 -8.49 13.91
C ARG A 72 11.83 -10.02 13.96
N LYS A 73 11.59 -10.67 12.82
CA LYS A 73 11.59 -12.14 12.73
C LYS A 73 12.96 -12.72 13.08
N ASN A 74 14.04 -12.13 12.55
CA ASN A 74 15.41 -12.55 12.83
C ASN A 74 15.77 -12.35 14.31
N LEU A 75 15.38 -11.21 14.89
CA LEU A 75 15.59 -10.93 16.31
C LEU A 75 14.85 -11.93 17.21
N LEU A 76 13.62 -12.30 16.86
CA LEU A 76 12.86 -13.33 17.57
C LEU A 76 13.51 -14.71 17.48
N GLN A 77 14.05 -15.08 16.32
CA GLN A 77 14.78 -16.36 16.14
C GLN A 77 16.06 -16.38 16.97
N LEU A 78 16.85 -15.30 16.96
CA LEU A 78 18.03 -15.15 17.80
C LEU A 78 17.68 -15.27 19.28
N ARG A 79 16.65 -14.56 19.75
CA ARG A 79 16.20 -14.63 21.15
C ARG A 79 15.79 -16.06 21.57
N LYS A 80 15.11 -16.80 20.69
CA LYS A 80 14.77 -18.22 20.95
C LYS A 80 16.01 -19.11 21.04
N ALA A 81 17.06 -18.83 20.26
CA ALA A 81 18.31 -19.58 20.31
C ALA A 81 19.06 -19.34 21.64
N TYR A 82 19.12 -18.09 22.10
CA TYR A 82 19.80 -17.73 23.36
C TYR A 82 19.02 -18.12 24.62
N SER A 83 17.69 -18.22 24.57
CA SER A 83 16.86 -18.62 25.72
C SER A 83 16.83 -20.13 26.00
N LYS A 84 17.47 -20.95 25.15
CA LYS A 84 17.58 -22.41 25.34
C LYS A 84 18.84 -22.82 26.10
N PHE A 85 19.66 -21.87 26.52
CA PHE A 85 20.75 -22.04 27.49
C PHE A 85 20.27 -21.61 28.87
#